data_AF-A0A914W7A2-F1
#
_entry.id   AF-A0A914W7A2-F1
#
_cell.length_a   1.000
_cell.length_b   1.000
_cell.length_c   1.000
_cell.angle_alpha   90.00
_cell.angle_beta   90.00
_cell.angle_gamma   90.00
#
_symmetry.space_group_name_H-M   'P 1'
#
loop_
_entity.id
_entity.type
_entity.pdbx_description
1 polymer ?
#
loop_
_entity_poly.entity_id
_entity_poly.type
_entity_poly.pdbx_seq_one_letter_code
_entity_poly.pdbx_strand_id
1 'polypeptide(L)'
;MNNSTTCESADYLAKNGQLHAMLIIRVIIAVCGLVLLAALLRFQGTYLSFHSNARVLMFSHHSWIVLQCVTSIVHHLFNLIRFASDNGLPCQYVVKTSLAVAIRGPSLFTTYGQVWSLVALAVERLFASNRYRNYESSDRLFGFCLLLLQWLFSSICLYIALRDTVLSELQAYPTVSSSKNSAIVSNIHFFLAAMEAISIIIFAGLRWYNRRKKALLTTAPLTEKYQIDENIRATQLMFPMIITHFCCFMPSLCAVNVLAVTLCFDNHQARFDSAMETSVGQSAVFAFAKDMDVNPYELDVGGMVL
;
A
#
# COMPACT_ATOMS: atom_id res chain seq x y z
N MET A 1 8.36 30.29 -3.05
CA MET A 1 9.02 30.32 -1.73
C MET A 1 10.40 30.94 -1.91
N ASN A 2 10.86 31.78 -0.99
CA ASN A 2 12.22 32.29 -1.05
C ASN A 2 13.19 31.15 -0.74
N ASN A 3 14.32 31.09 -1.45
CA ASN A 3 15.30 30.00 -1.29
C ASN A 3 15.80 29.86 0.16
N SER A 4 15.86 30.96 0.92
CA SER A 4 16.25 30.97 2.34
C SER A 4 15.32 30.12 3.21
N THR A 5 14.00 30.28 3.07
CA THR A 5 13.02 29.57 3.91
C THR A 5 13.02 28.07 3.65
N THR A 6 13.25 27.65 2.41
CA THR A 6 13.34 26.22 2.05
C THR A 6 14.61 25.57 2.60
N CYS A 7 15.72 26.30 2.65
CA CYS A 7 16.96 25.80 3.25
C CYS A 7 16.84 25.64 4.77
N GLU A 8 16.21 26.58 5.46
CA GLU A 8 15.95 26.49 6.91
C GLU A 8 15.09 25.26 7.24
N SER A 9 14.01 25.02 6.47
CA SER A 9 13.20 23.81 6.63
C SER A 9 14.00 22.53 6.40
N ALA A 10 14.94 22.53 5.43
CA ALA A 10 15.78 21.37 5.13
C ALA A 10 16.78 21.06 6.25
N ASP A 11 17.37 22.09 6.86
CA ASP A 11 18.25 21.96 8.02
C ASP A 11 17.50 21.49 9.27
N TYR A 12 16.28 21.99 9.49
CA TYR A 12 15.41 21.51 10.57
C TYR A 12 15.08 20.02 10.41
N LEU A 13 14.69 19.59 9.20
CA LEU A 13 14.46 18.17 8.88
C LEU A 13 15.68 17.30 9.17
N ALA A 14 16.89 17.77 8.80
CA ALA A 14 18.13 17.03 8.98
C ALA A 14 18.51 16.83 10.46
N LYS A 15 18.13 17.76 11.32
CA LYS A 15 18.41 17.70 12.77
C LYS A 15 17.32 16.95 13.55
N ASN A 16 16.19 16.64 12.93
CA ASN A 16 15.07 15.98 13.62
C ASN A 16 15.33 14.47 13.79
N GLY A 17 15.68 14.06 15.02
CA GLY A 17 15.92 12.66 15.36
C GLY A 17 14.72 11.74 15.17
N GLN A 18 13.49 12.24 15.29
CA GLN A 18 12.28 11.43 15.06
C GLN A 18 12.15 11.04 13.58
N LEU A 19 12.47 11.96 12.67
CA LEU A 19 12.49 11.67 11.23
C LEU A 19 13.50 10.57 10.90
N HIS A 20 14.70 10.65 11.49
CA HIS A 20 15.75 9.65 11.27
C HIS A 20 15.31 8.27 11.75
N ALA A 21 14.76 8.18 12.97
CA ALA A 21 14.22 6.93 13.50
C ALA A 21 13.14 6.34 12.58
N MET A 22 12.20 7.18 12.12
CA MET A 22 11.13 6.78 11.21
C MET A 22 11.66 6.29 9.86
N LEU A 23 12.64 6.97 9.26
CA LEU A 23 13.27 6.54 8.00
C LEU A 23 13.95 5.18 8.16
N ILE A 24 14.67 4.97 9.27
CA ILE A 24 15.31 3.68 9.59
C ILE A 24 14.26 2.58 9.74
N ILE A 25 13.19 2.82 10.52
CA ILE A 25 12.10 1.86 10.71
C ILE A 25 11.47 1.49 9.37
N ARG A 26 11.22 2.45 8.49
CA ARG A 26 10.65 2.18 7.16
C ARG A 26 11.56 1.33 6.27
N VAL A 27 12.88 1.53 6.33
CA VAL A 27 13.85 0.67 5.63
C VAL A 27 13.80 -0.75 6.18
N ILE A 28 13.80 -0.91 7.51
CA ILE A 28 13.72 -2.23 8.16
C ILE A 28 12.43 -2.96 7.76
N ILE A 29 11.27 -2.28 7.83
CA ILE A 29 9.98 -2.85 7.42
C ILE A 29 10.01 -3.29 5.95
N ALA A 30 10.56 -2.47 5.05
CA ALA A 30 10.64 -2.81 3.63
C ALA A 30 11.54 -4.02 3.36
N VAL A 31 12.67 -4.15 4.07
CA VAL A 31 13.57 -5.31 3.99
C VAL A 31 12.89 -6.56 4.55
N CYS A 32 12.26 -6.47 5.71
CA CYS A 32 11.47 -7.56 6.29
C CYS A 32 10.36 -8.02 5.34
N GLY A 33 9.67 -7.09 4.68
CA GLY A 33 8.65 -7.38 3.67
C GLY A 33 9.20 -8.20 2.50
N LEU A 34 10.39 -7.86 1.99
CA LEU A 34 11.04 -8.62 0.92
C LEU A 34 11.41 -10.05 1.37
N VAL A 35 11.95 -10.20 2.57
CA VAL A 35 12.32 -11.51 3.13
C VAL A 35 11.07 -12.38 3.31
N LEU A 36 10.00 -11.83 3.89
CA LEU A 36 8.74 -12.54 4.09
C LEU A 36 8.09 -12.92 2.76
N LEU A 37 8.13 -12.04 1.76
CA LEU A 37 7.61 -12.33 0.43
C LEU A 37 8.42 -13.43 -0.27
N ALA A 38 9.76 -13.39 -0.18
CA ALA A 38 10.62 -14.43 -0.72
C ALA A 38 10.35 -15.79 -0.05
N ALA A 39 10.18 -15.81 1.28
CA ALA A 39 9.79 -17.00 2.02
C ALA A 39 8.41 -17.50 1.57
N LEU A 40 7.43 -16.61 1.44
CA LEU A 40 6.08 -16.95 0.97
C LEU A 40 6.12 -17.58 -0.43
N LEU A 41 6.86 -17.00 -1.38
CA LEU A 41 7.02 -17.56 -2.72
C LEU A 41 7.77 -18.90 -2.73
N ARG A 42 8.70 -19.11 -1.79
CA ARG A 42 9.46 -20.37 -1.66
C ARG A 42 8.63 -21.50 -1.08
N PHE A 43 7.78 -21.20 -0.10
CA PHE A 43 7.01 -22.20 0.66
C PHE A 43 5.59 -22.41 0.13
N GLN A 44 4.99 -21.43 -0.56
CA GLN A 44 3.66 -21.62 -1.15
C GLN A 44 3.73 -22.37 -2.48
N GLY A 45 3.49 -23.68 -2.43
CA GLY A 45 3.06 -24.49 -3.59
C GLY A 45 1.61 -24.21 -4.03
N THR A 46 0.90 -23.32 -3.33
CA THR A 46 -0.56 -23.13 -3.42
C THR A 46 -1.01 -22.41 -4.70
N TYR A 47 -0.12 -21.68 -5.39
CA TYR A 47 -0.46 -21.04 -6.67
C TYR A 47 -0.85 -22.03 -7.77
N LEU A 48 -0.45 -23.30 -7.62
CA LEU A 48 -0.82 -24.39 -8.53
C LEU A 48 -2.34 -24.63 -8.56
N SER A 49 -3.05 -24.32 -7.47
CA SER A 49 -4.50 -24.55 -7.38
C SER A 49 -5.35 -23.46 -8.03
N PHE A 50 -4.77 -22.32 -8.44
CA PHE A 50 -5.53 -21.27 -9.12
C PHE A 50 -5.55 -21.46 -10.62
N HIS A 51 -6.70 -21.13 -11.21
CA HIS A 51 -6.85 -20.96 -12.64
C HIS A 51 -5.81 -19.99 -13.21
N SER A 52 -5.42 -20.21 -14.47
CA SER A 52 -4.31 -19.51 -15.11
C SER A 52 -4.47 -17.97 -15.09
N ASN A 53 -5.70 -17.47 -15.21
CA ASN A 53 -5.99 -16.03 -15.19
C ASN A 53 -5.63 -15.40 -13.84
N ALA A 54 -6.19 -15.92 -12.73
CA ALA A 54 -5.85 -15.45 -11.39
C ALA A 54 -4.37 -15.64 -11.06
N ARG A 55 -3.73 -16.72 -11.55
CA ARG A 55 -2.31 -16.96 -11.31
C ARG A 55 -1.43 -15.83 -11.88
N VAL A 56 -1.70 -15.42 -13.12
CA VAL A 56 -0.97 -14.30 -13.76
C VAL A 56 -1.19 -13.00 -13.00
N LEU A 57 -2.43 -12.71 -12.60
CA LEU A 57 -2.75 -11.49 -11.84
C LEU A 57 -2.13 -11.49 -10.45
N MET A 58 -2.12 -12.62 -9.76
CA MET A 58 -1.43 -12.76 -8.46
C MET A 58 0.07 -12.56 -8.64
N PHE A 59 0.70 -13.17 -9.64
CA PHE A 59 2.13 -12.96 -9.89
C PHE A 59 2.45 -11.48 -10.16
N SER A 60 1.60 -10.79 -10.94
CA SER A 60 1.68 -9.34 -11.15
C SER A 60 1.60 -8.59 -9.82
N HIS A 61 0.62 -8.89 -8.96
CA HIS A 61 0.47 -8.25 -7.64
C HIS A 61 1.73 -8.40 -6.77
N HIS A 62 2.30 -9.61 -6.67
CA HIS A 62 3.53 -9.82 -5.90
C HIS A 62 4.72 -9.07 -6.53
N SER A 63 4.78 -8.97 -7.86
CA SER A 63 5.80 -8.15 -8.54
C SER A 63 5.68 -6.68 -8.18
N TRP A 64 4.46 -6.14 -8.09
CA TRP A 64 4.23 -4.78 -7.59
C TRP A 64 4.70 -4.59 -6.15
N ILE A 65 4.49 -5.57 -5.27
CA ILE A 65 5.01 -5.53 -3.89
C ILE A 65 6.53 -5.49 -3.86
N VAL A 66 7.22 -6.35 -4.64
CA VAL A 66 8.69 -6.33 -4.73
C VAL A 66 9.19 -4.96 -5.19
N LEU A 67 8.62 -4.44 -6.29
CA LEU A 67 9.00 -3.14 -6.83
C LEU A 67 8.73 -2.00 -5.83
N GLN A 68 7.61 -2.05 -5.10
CA GLN A 68 7.30 -1.09 -4.04
C GLN A 68 8.35 -1.13 -2.93
N CYS A 69 8.73 -2.32 -2.44
CA CYS A 69 9.74 -2.45 -1.40
C CYS A 69 11.10 -1.90 -1.85
N VAL A 70 11.55 -2.26 -3.05
CA VAL A 70 12.83 -1.78 -3.61
C VAL A 70 12.84 -0.27 -3.75
N THR A 71 11.80 0.30 -4.36
CA THR A 71 11.71 1.76 -4.55
C THR A 71 11.58 2.51 -3.22
N SER A 72 10.86 1.96 -2.23
CA SER A 72 10.80 2.50 -0.87
C SER A 72 12.16 2.47 -0.17
N ILE A 73 12.93 1.38 -0.28
CA ILE A 73 14.29 1.30 0.29
C ILE A 73 15.18 2.38 -0.32
N VAL A 74 15.21 2.49 -1.65
CA VAL A 74 16.00 3.51 -2.35
C VAL A 74 15.61 4.91 -1.90
N HIS A 75 14.30 5.21 -1.84
CA HIS A 75 13.79 6.51 -1.42
C HIS A 75 14.15 6.85 0.04
N HIS A 76 14.01 5.92 0.97
CA HIS A 76 14.30 6.18 2.38
C HIS A 76 15.80 6.22 2.69
N LEU A 77 16.60 5.35 2.07
CA LEU A 77 18.06 5.39 2.20
C LEU A 77 18.64 6.67 1.61
N PHE A 78 18.16 7.11 0.45
CA PHE A 78 18.59 8.38 -0.14
C PHE A 78 18.35 9.55 0.84
N ASN A 79 17.18 9.62 1.47
CA ASN A 79 16.88 10.65 2.46
C ASN A 79 17.77 10.53 3.71
N LEU A 80 17.99 9.31 4.21
CA LEU A 80 18.81 9.08 5.39
C LEU A 80 20.27 9.50 5.15
N ILE A 81 20.86 9.09 4.01
CA ILE A 81 22.23 9.48 3.63
C ILE A 81 22.34 10.99 3.47
N ARG A 82 21.35 11.60 2.79
CA ARG A 82 21.31 13.05 2.57
C ARG A 82 21.30 13.82 3.89
N PHE A 83 20.47 13.41 4.85
CA PHE A 83 20.35 14.10 6.14
C PHE A 83 21.47 13.75 7.13
N ALA A 84 22.13 12.60 6.97
CA ALA A 84 23.28 12.22 7.78
C ALA A 84 24.60 12.87 7.33
N SER A 85 24.66 13.41 6.10
CA SER A 85 25.85 14.11 5.59
C SER A 85 26.03 15.43 6.33
N ASP A 86 27.00 15.51 7.24
CA ASP A 86 27.30 16.75 7.96
C ASP A 86 27.96 17.77 7.02
N ASN A 87 27.11 18.61 6.44
CA ASN A 87 27.50 19.53 5.38
C ASN A 87 27.72 20.96 5.90
N GLY A 88 27.47 21.23 7.19
CA GLY A 88 27.63 22.55 7.84
C GLY A 88 26.76 23.70 7.29
N LEU A 89 26.15 23.54 6.10
CA LEU A 89 25.42 24.57 5.36
C LEU A 89 23.96 24.13 5.09
N PRO A 90 22.94 24.87 5.58
CA PRO A 90 21.51 24.53 5.46
C PRO A 90 21.03 24.22 4.04
N CYS A 91 21.51 24.94 3.04
CA CYS A 91 21.08 24.78 1.65
C CYS A 91 21.66 23.54 0.95
N GLN A 92 22.58 22.79 1.56
CA GLN A 92 23.08 21.57 0.92
C GLN A 92 22.12 20.39 1.04
N TYR A 93 21.16 20.47 1.97
CA TYR A 93 20.14 19.44 2.12
C TYR A 93 19.01 19.57 1.09
N VAL A 94 18.80 20.71 0.42
CA VAL A 94 17.68 20.84 -0.53
C VAL A 94 17.90 20.03 -1.80
N VAL A 95 16.81 19.52 -2.37
CA VAL A 95 16.84 18.73 -3.62
C VAL A 95 15.99 19.38 -4.70
N LYS A 96 16.42 19.26 -5.95
CA LYS A 96 15.61 19.68 -7.10
C LYS A 96 14.39 18.76 -7.23
N THR A 97 13.24 19.31 -7.58
CA THR A 97 12.00 18.55 -7.80
C THR A 97 12.18 17.45 -8.84
N SER A 98 12.99 17.66 -9.88
CA SER A 98 13.32 16.61 -10.87
C SER A 98 13.93 15.35 -10.23
N LEU A 99 14.87 15.52 -9.30
CA LEU A 99 15.47 14.40 -8.56
C LEU A 99 14.47 13.78 -7.59
N ALA A 100 13.66 14.61 -6.91
CA ALA A 100 12.60 14.14 -6.03
C ALA A 100 11.59 13.26 -6.78
N VAL A 101 11.15 13.69 -7.96
CA VAL A 101 10.26 12.92 -8.84
C VAL A 101 10.92 11.64 -9.33
N ALA A 102 12.21 11.67 -9.71
CA ALA A 102 12.92 10.47 -10.14
C ALA A 102 13.02 9.40 -9.05
N ILE A 103 13.18 9.81 -7.79
CA ILE A 103 13.31 8.89 -6.64
C ILE A 103 11.93 8.45 -6.12
N ARG A 104 10.97 9.37 -6.00
CA ARG A 104 9.65 9.10 -5.39
C ARG A 104 8.62 8.59 -6.39
N GLY A 105 8.71 9.01 -7.65
CA GLY A 105 7.78 8.64 -8.73
C GLY A 105 7.62 7.13 -8.92
N PRO A 106 8.71 6.33 -8.96
CA PRO A 106 8.62 4.88 -9.05
C PRO A 106 7.79 4.26 -7.90
N SER A 107 7.97 4.77 -6.68
CA SER A 107 7.23 4.28 -5.51
C SER A 107 5.75 4.67 -5.55
N LEU A 108 5.38 5.84 -6.11
CA LEU A 108 3.97 6.17 -6.36
C LEU A 108 3.35 5.27 -7.42
N PHE A 109 4.09 5.03 -8.51
CA PHE A 109 3.64 4.17 -9.59
C PHE A 109 3.34 2.75 -9.12
N THR A 110 4.23 2.18 -8.30
CA THR A 110 4.02 0.84 -7.73
C THR A 110 2.86 0.80 -6.76
N THR A 111 2.63 1.85 -5.96
CA THR A 111 1.44 1.95 -5.09
C THR A 111 0.16 1.95 -5.91
N TYR A 112 0.10 2.69 -7.01
CA TYR A 112 -1.06 2.69 -7.91
C TYR A 112 -1.26 1.31 -8.56
N GLY A 113 -0.17 0.66 -8.98
CA GLY A 113 -0.15 -0.71 -9.50
C GLY A 113 -0.71 -1.74 -8.50
N GLN A 114 -0.35 -1.62 -7.22
CA GLN A 114 -0.88 -2.49 -6.17
C GLN A 114 -2.40 -2.37 -6.06
N VAL A 115 -2.96 -1.16 -5.98
CA VAL A 115 -4.42 -0.97 -5.89
C VAL A 115 -5.13 -1.52 -7.13
N TRP A 116 -4.66 -1.16 -8.33
CA TRP A 116 -5.29 -1.64 -9.57
C TRP A 116 -5.17 -3.16 -9.75
N SER A 117 -4.10 -3.78 -9.28
CA SER A 117 -3.97 -5.24 -9.30
C SER A 117 -4.94 -5.94 -8.35
N LEU A 118 -5.26 -5.36 -7.19
CA LEU A 118 -6.32 -5.86 -6.31
C LEU A 118 -7.71 -5.72 -6.94
N VAL A 119 -7.99 -4.60 -7.59
CA VAL A 119 -9.24 -4.39 -8.35
C VAL A 119 -9.37 -5.41 -9.47
N ALA A 120 -8.30 -5.65 -10.24
CA ALA A 120 -8.28 -6.64 -11.30
C ALA A 120 -8.53 -8.06 -10.78
N LEU A 121 -7.92 -8.44 -9.64
CA LEU A 121 -8.21 -9.70 -8.96
C LEU A 121 -9.69 -9.78 -8.53
N ALA A 122 -10.27 -8.70 -8.00
CA ALA A 122 -11.68 -8.65 -7.62
C ALA A 122 -12.61 -8.88 -8.82
N VAL A 123 -12.35 -8.20 -9.94
CA VAL A 123 -13.11 -8.35 -11.20
C VAL A 123 -12.98 -9.76 -11.76
N GLU A 124 -11.78 -10.32 -11.73
CA GLU A 124 -11.52 -11.65 -12.24
C GLU A 124 -12.23 -12.72 -11.38
N ARG A 125 -12.20 -12.58 -10.05
CA ARG A 125 -12.95 -13.46 -9.13
C ARG A 125 -14.46 -13.30 -9.26
N LEU A 126 -14.97 -12.08 -9.51
CA LEU A 126 -16.38 -11.85 -9.82
C LEU A 126 -16.81 -12.62 -11.07
N PHE A 127 -16.02 -12.52 -12.13
CA PHE A 127 -16.29 -13.23 -13.37
C PHE A 127 -16.26 -14.74 -13.18
N ALA A 128 -15.25 -15.26 -12.47
CA ALA A 128 -15.11 -16.69 -12.17
C ALA A 128 -16.28 -17.23 -11.34
N SER A 129 -16.75 -16.48 -10.33
CA SER A 129 -17.89 -16.88 -9.50
C SER A 129 -19.23 -16.85 -10.23
N ASN A 130 -19.44 -15.86 -11.11
CA ASN A 130 -20.67 -15.73 -11.88
C ASN A 130 -20.75 -16.73 -13.02
N ARG A 131 -19.61 -17.01 -13.69
CA ARG A 131 -19.54 -17.91 -14.85
C ARG A 131 -18.89 -19.25 -14.55
N TYR A 132 -18.93 -19.73 -13.30
CA TYR A 132 -18.29 -20.99 -12.87
C TYR A 132 -18.38 -22.12 -13.91
N ARG A 133 -19.58 -22.47 -14.39
CA ARG A 133 -19.81 -23.53 -15.40
C ARG A 133 -18.94 -23.44 -16.66
N ASN A 134 -18.75 -22.23 -17.19
CA ASN A 134 -18.05 -21.98 -18.46
C ASN A 134 -16.68 -21.33 -18.25
N TYR A 135 -16.24 -21.19 -17.00
CA TYR A 135 -15.02 -20.45 -16.69
C TYR A 135 -13.77 -21.26 -17.04
N GLU A 136 -13.83 -22.58 -16.99
CA GLU A 136 -12.72 -23.47 -17.37
C GLU A 136 -12.37 -23.40 -18.86
N SER A 137 -13.35 -23.12 -19.72
CA SER A 137 -13.13 -22.85 -21.14
C SER A 137 -12.77 -21.40 -21.44
N SER A 138 -12.65 -20.55 -20.41
CA SER A 138 -12.24 -19.16 -20.60
C SER A 138 -10.77 -19.09 -20.99
N ASP A 139 -10.51 -18.42 -22.12
CA ASP A 139 -9.15 -18.19 -22.57
C ASP A 139 -8.33 -17.39 -21.56
N ARG A 140 -7.01 -17.62 -21.62
CA ARG A 140 -6.02 -16.87 -20.83
C ARG A 140 -5.97 -15.38 -21.20
N LEU A 141 -6.55 -15.02 -22.34
CA LEU A 141 -6.59 -13.65 -22.85
C LEU A 141 -7.26 -12.69 -21.85
N PHE A 142 -8.28 -13.15 -21.12
CA PHE A 142 -8.96 -12.31 -20.13
C PHE A 142 -8.02 -11.84 -19.01
N GLY A 143 -7.19 -12.74 -18.47
CA GLY A 143 -6.19 -12.39 -17.46
C GLY A 143 -5.15 -11.41 -17.99
N PHE A 144 -4.68 -11.59 -19.23
CA PHE A 144 -3.74 -10.66 -19.86
C PHE A 144 -4.36 -9.28 -20.15
N CYS A 145 -5.62 -9.21 -20.57
CA CYS A 145 -6.32 -7.94 -20.74
C CYS A 145 -6.41 -7.17 -19.42
N LEU A 146 -6.76 -7.85 -18.32
CA LEU A 146 -6.79 -7.23 -16.99
C LEU A 146 -5.39 -6.78 -16.53
N LEU A 147 -4.34 -7.55 -16.85
CA LEU A 147 -2.96 -7.15 -16.58
C LEU A 147 -2.60 -5.85 -17.31
N LEU A 148 -2.90 -5.74 -18.60
CA LEU A 148 -2.64 -4.53 -19.39
C LEU A 148 -3.41 -3.32 -18.83
N LEU A 149 -4.65 -3.52 -18.41
CA LEU A 149 -5.46 -2.47 -17.77
C LEU A 149 -4.84 -1.97 -16.45
N GLN A 150 -4.23 -2.84 -15.64
CA GLN A 150 -3.52 -2.42 -14.43
C GLN A 150 -2.39 -1.43 -14.76
N TRP A 151 -1.54 -1.77 -15.72
CA TRP A 151 -0.43 -0.93 -16.14
C TRP A 151 -0.92 0.40 -16.74
N LEU A 152 -1.96 0.34 -17.57
CA LEU A 152 -2.57 1.52 -18.18
C LEU A 152 -3.11 2.48 -17.12
N PHE A 153 -3.96 2.01 -16.20
CA PHE A 153 -4.56 2.88 -15.19
C PHE A 153 -3.53 3.42 -14.20
N SER A 154 -2.53 2.61 -13.82
CA SER A 154 -1.43 3.07 -12.95
C SER A 154 -0.62 4.18 -13.62
N SER A 155 -0.38 4.05 -14.93
CA SER A 155 0.34 5.06 -15.73
C SER A 155 -0.48 6.34 -15.88
N ILE A 156 -1.79 6.23 -16.10
CA ILE A 156 -2.71 7.38 -16.14
C ILE A 156 -2.70 8.12 -14.80
N CYS A 157 -2.83 7.41 -13.67
CA CYS A 157 -2.77 8.02 -12.34
C CYS A 157 -1.45 8.75 -12.12
N LEU A 158 -0.31 8.13 -12.47
CA LEU A 158 1.00 8.75 -12.35
C LEU A 158 1.13 10.00 -13.24
N TYR A 159 0.70 9.91 -14.50
CA TYR A 159 0.74 11.04 -15.42
C TYR A 159 -0.08 12.22 -14.89
N ILE A 160 -1.31 11.97 -14.41
CA ILE A 160 -2.16 13.02 -13.84
C ILE A 160 -1.52 13.62 -12.59
N ALA A 161 -0.89 12.81 -11.73
CA ALA A 161 -0.16 13.30 -10.56
C ALA A 161 1.04 14.20 -10.91
N LEU A 162 1.73 13.89 -12.03
CA LEU A 162 2.96 14.57 -12.42
C LEU A 162 2.77 15.77 -13.34
N ARG A 163 1.68 15.85 -14.13
CA ARG A 163 1.53 16.82 -15.23
C ARG A 163 1.74 18.29 -14.85
N ASP A 164 1.37 18.67 -13.63
CA ASP A 164 1.41 20.06 -13.14
C ASP A 164 2.63 20.32 -12.23
N THR A 165 3.59 19.39 -12.19
CA THR A 165 4.77 19.47 -11.32
C THR A 165 5.85 20.37 -11.94
N VAL A 166 6.29 21.39 -11.20
CA VAL A 166 7.38 22.27 -11.63
C VAL A 166 8.73 21.65 -11.28
N LEU A 167 9.43 21.10 -12.27
CA LEU A 167 10.65 20.30 -12.06
C LEU A 167 11.88 21.11 -11.59
N SER A 168 11.88 22.43 -11.80
CA SER A 168 12.99 23.33 -11.46
C SER A 168 12.94 23.85 -10.01
N GLU A 169 11.86 23.59 -9.27
CA GLU A 169 11.74 24.04 -7.88
C GLU A 169 12.69 23.28 -6.94
N LEU A 170 13.05 23.93 -5.83
CA LEU A 170 13.83 23.32 -4.74
C LEU A 170 12.88 22.88 -3.64
N GLN A 171 13.10 21.68 -3.11
CA GLN A 171 12.29 21.09 -2.06
C GLN A 171 13.16 20.71 -0.86
N ALA A 172 12.66 21.01 0.34
CA ALA A 172 13.29 20.59 1.59
C ALA A 172 13.18 19.06 1.79
N TYR A 173 12.03 18.49 1.40
CA TYR A 173 11.78 17.05 1.41
C TYR A 173 11.36 16.57 0.02
N PRO A 174 11.93 15.48 -0.52
CA PRO A 174 11.59 15.00 -1.85
C PRO A 174 10.14 14.48 -1.89
N THR A 175 9.25 15.31 -2.45
CA THR A 175 7.84 14.99 -2.63
C THR A 175 7.43 15.27 -4.07
N VAL A 176 6.47 14.49 -4.55
CA VAL A 176 5.86 14.71 -5.88
C VAL A 176 4.76 15.78 -5.81
N SER A 177 4.32 16.13 -4.61
CA SER A 177 3.32 17.17 -4.37
C SER A 177 3.99 18.55 -4.32
N SER A 178 3.50 19.45 -5.15
CA SER A 178 3.71 20.89 -5.18
C SER A 178 2.38 21.58 -4.83
N SER A 179 2.42 22.89 -4.57
CA SER A 179 1.24 23.69 -4.24
C SER A 179 0.14 23.62 -5.31
N LYS A 180 0.51 23.33 -6.57
CA LYS A 180 -0.42 23.27 -7.72
C LYS A 180 -1.10 21.91 -7.90
N ASN A 181 -0.43 20.80 -7.57
CA ASN A 181 -0.93 19.44 -7.82
C ASN A 181 -1.33 18.69 -6.53
N SER A 182 -1.10 19.25 -5.34
CA SER A 182 -1.38 18.60 -4.06
C SER A 182 -2.83 18.11 -3.94
N ALA A 183 -3.80 18.93 -4.34
CA ALA A 183 -5.22 18.57 -4.34
C ALA A 183 -5.53 17.42 -5.32
N ILE A 184 -4.93 17.45 -6.51
CA ILE A 184 -5.09 16.41 -7.53
C ILE A 184 -4.51 15.08 -7.01
N VAL A 185 -3.30 15.12 -6.46
CA VAL A 185 -2.64 13.95 -5.87
C VAL A 185 -3.48 13.39 -4.72
N SER A 186 -4.02 14.22 -3.84
CA SER A 186 -4.90 13.76 -2.76
C SER A 186 -6.18 13.11 -3.30
N ASN A 187 -6.84 13.74 -4.27
CA ASN A 187 -8.04 13.18 -4.92
C ASN A 187 -7.78 11.81 -5.57
N ILE A 188 -6.63 11.63 -6.21
CA ILE A 188 -6.22 10.32 -6.75
C ILE A 188 -6.13 9.29 -5.64
N HIS A 189 -5.49 9.61 -4.51
CA HIS A 189 -5.38 8.66 -3.41
C HIS A 189 -6.73 8.32 -2.80
N PHE A 190 -7.63 9.30 -2.60
CA PHE A 190 -9.00 9.02 -2.14
C PHE A 190 -9.78 8.13 -3.11
N PHE A 191 -9.64 8.38 -4.41
CA PHE A 191 -10.25 7.54 -5.43
C PHE A 191 -9.74 6.10 -5.36
N LEU A 192 -8.41 5.90 -5.26
CA LEU A 192 -7.80 4.58 -5.12
C LEU A 192 -8.25 3.88 -3.82
N ALA A 193 -8.34 4.62 -2.73
CA ALA A 193 -8.79 4.10 -1.45
C ALA A 193 -10.27 3.64 -1.52
N ALA A 194 -11.11 4.36 -2.26
CA ALA A 194 -12.49 3.95 -2.55
C ALA A 194 -12.55 2.68 -3.42
N MET A 195 -11.70 2.58 -4.45
CA MET A 195 -11.61 1.37 -5.28
C MET A 195 -11.18 0.13 -4.48
N GLU A 196 -10.29 0.31 -3.50
CA GLU A 196 -9.89 -0.75 -2.58
C GLU A 196 -11.03 -1.16 -1.63
N ALA A 197 -11.76 -0.18 -1.06
CA ALA A 197 -12.96 -0.45 -0.26
C ALA A 197 -14.02 -1.23 -1.05
N ILE A 198 -14.25 -0.84 -2.31
CA ILE A 198 -15.15 -1.57 -3.23
C ILE A 198 -14.65 -3.00 -3.44
N SER A 199 -13.34 -3.20 -3.59
CA SER A 199 -12.75 -4.53 -3.73
C SER A 199 -12.99 -5.39 -2.48
N ILE A 200 -12.85 -4.83 -1.27
CA ILE A 200 -13.17 -5.54 -0.01
C ILE A 200 -14.64 -5.98 0.01
N ILE A 201 -15.56 -5.08 -0.36
CA ILE A 201 -17.00 -5.40 -0.41
C ILE A 201 -17.27 -6.53 -1.41
N ILE A 202 -16.63 -6.48 -2.58
CA ILE A 202 -16.71 -7.54 -3.60
C ILE A 202 -16.22 -8.88 -3.03
N PHE A 203 -15.04 -8.92 -2.42
CA PHE A 203 -14.49 -10.17 -1.87
C PHE A 203 -15.33 -10.72 -0.71
N ALA A 204 -15.87 -9.86 0.16
CA ALA A 204 -16.78 -10.25 1.22
C ALA A 204 -18.09 -10.83 0.66
N GLY A 205 -18.68 -10.16 -0.33
CA GLY A 205 -19.88 -10.60 -1.03
C GLY A 205 -19.68 -11.93 -1.77
N LEU A 206 -18.55 -12.08 -2.47
CA LEU A 206 -18.18 -13.31 -3.16
C LEU A 206 -17.99 -14.48 -2.20
N ARG A 207 -17.35 -14.25 -1.04
CA ARG A 207 -17.18 -15.28 -0.01
C ARG A 207 -18.53 -15.79 0.48
N TRP A 208 -19.47 -14.89 0.74
CA TRP A 208 -20.81 -15.25 1.16
C TRP A 208 -21.59 -15.96 0.04
N TYR A 209 -21.56 -15.41 -1.17
CA TYR A 209 -22.26 -15.94 -2.34
C TYR A 209 -21.79 -17.37 -2.67
N ASN A 210 -20.48 -17.59 -2.75
CA ASN A 210 -19.92 -18.90 -3.08
C ASN A 210 -20.23 -19.95 -1.99
N ARG A 211 -20.21 -19.57 -0.70
CA ARG A 211 -20.58 -20.47 0.41
C ARG A 211 -22.04 -20.87 0.36
N ARG A 212 -22.95 -19.91 0.14
CA ARG A 212 -24.38 -20.21 -0.01
C ARG A 212 -24.65 -21.11 -1.22
N LYS A 213 -24.01 -20.79 -2.34
CA LYS A 213 -24.14 -21.58 -3.57
C LYS A 213 -23.64 -23.01 -3.41
N LYS A 214 -22.50 -23.21 -2.71
CA LYS A 214 -22.00 -24.54 -2.36
C LYS A 214 -23.03 -25.36 -1.57
N ALA A 215 -23.70 -24.75 -0.60
CA ALA A 215 -24.73 -25.42 0.21
C ALA A 215 -25.97 -25.84 -0.61
N LEU A 216 -26.30 -25.09 -1.66
CA LEU A 216 -27.44 -25.37 -2.55
C LEU A 216 -27.13 -26.44 -3.62
N LEU A 217 -25.86 -26.59 -4.00
CA LEU A 217 -25.43 -27.49 -5.08
C LEU A 217 -25.07 -28.89 -4.58
N THR A 218 -25.96 -29.53 -3.82
CA THR A 218 -25.74 -30.89 -3.29
C THR A 218 -25.69 -31.95 -4.38
N THR A 219 -26.47 -31.79 -5.47
CA THR A 219 -26.57 -32.74 -6.59
C THR A 219 -25.78 -32.33 -7.85
N ALA A 220 -25.04 -31.21 -7.80
CA ALA A 220 -24.29 -30.71 -8.94
C ALA A 220 -23.12 -31.64 -9.35
N PRO A 221 -22.70 -31.62 -10.63
CA PRO A 221 -21.55 -32.39 -11.12
C PRO A 221 -20.25 -32.00 -10.38
N LEU A 222 -19.32 -32.96 -10.30
CA LEU A 222 -18.06 -32.82 -9.56
C LEU A 222 -17.24 -31.59 -10.00
N THR A 223 -17.23 -31.28 -11.30
CA THR A 223 -16.52 -30.12 -11.86
C THR A 223 -17.04 -28.80 -11.32
N GLU A 224 -18.37 -28.62 -11.24
CA GLU A 224 -18.97 -27.39 -10.70
C GLU A 224 -18.64 -27.21 -9.21
N LYS A 225 -18.67 -28.31 -8.44
CA LYS A 225 -18.30 -28.30 -7.02
C LYS A 225 -16.83 -27.93 -6.82
N TYR A 226 -15.95 -28.49 -7.65
CA TYR A 226 -14.52 -28.19 -7.64
C TYR A 226 -14.25 -26.70 -7.89
N GLN A 227 -14.86 -26.10 -8.92
CA GLN A 227 -14.68 -24.69 -9.25
C GLN A 227 -15.17 -23.75 -8.14
N ILE A 228 -16.28 -24.09 -7.48
CA ILE A 228 -16.78 -23.30 -6.34
C ILE A 228 -15.83 -23.43 -5.15
N ASP A 229 -15.29 -24.62 -4.89
CA ASP A 229 -14.32 -24.83 -3.82
C ASP A 229 -12.99 -24.12 -4.07
N GLU A 230 -12.52 -24.11 -5.31
CA GLU A 230 -11.39 -23.30 -5.74
C GLU A 230 -11.65 -21.82 -5.46
N ASN A 231 -12.81 -21.30 -5.88
CA ASN A 231 -13.18 -19.89 -5.68
C ASN A 231 -13.30 -19.53 -4.20
N ILE A 232 -13.86 -20.40 -3.36
CA ILE A 232 -13.92 -20.19 -1.90
C ILE A 232 -12.51 -20.12 -1.31
N ARG A 233 -11.63 -21.06 -1.68
CA ARG A 233 -10.24 -21.10 -1.19
C ARG A 233 -9.45 -19.88 -1.65
N ALA A 234 -9.61 -19.47 -2.92
CA ALA A 234 -9.01 -18.27 -3.48
C ALA A 234 -9.41 -17.02 -2.72
N THR A 235 -10.72 -16.83 -2.53
CA THR A 235 -11.27 -15.68 -1.82
C THR A 235 -10.81 -15.66 -0.36
N GLN A 236 -10.70 -16.82 0.30
CA GLN A 236 -10.19 -16.91 1.67
C GLN A 236 -8.72 -16.54 1.80
N LEU A 237 -7.89 -16.85 0.80
CA LEU A 237 -6.48 -16.48 0.78
C LEU A 237 -6.28 -14.99 0.46
N MET A 238 -7.02 -14.46 -0.51
CA MET A 238 -6.88 -13.08 -0.97
C MET A 238 -7.52 -12.05 -0.03
N PHE A 239 -8.55 -12.41 0.72
CA PHE A 239 -9.29 -11.47 1.56
C PHE A 239 -8.43 -10.85 2.69
N PRO A 240 -7.65 -11.61 3.48
CA PRO A 240 -6.74 -11.04 4.46
C PRO A 240 -5.71 -10.10 3.83
N MET A 241 -5.18 -10.45 2.66
CA MET A 241 -4.22 -9.62 1.93
C MET A 241 -4.78 -8.23 1.61
N ILE A 242 -6.02 -8.15 1.10
CA ILE A 242 -6.67 -6.89 0.75
C ILE A 242 -6.99 -6.08 2.01
N ILE A 243 -7.47 -6.73 3.08
CA ILE A 243 -7.72 -6.04 4.36
C ILE A 243 -6.42 -5.45 4.91
N THR A 244 -5.34 -6.22 4.90
CA THR A 244 -4.04 -5.74 5.39
C THR A 244 -3.55 -4.56 4.57
N HIS A 245 -3.64 -4.63 3.23
CA HIS A 245 -3.25 -3.50 2.39
C HIS A 245 -4.08 -2.25 2.71
N PHE A 246 -5.40 -2.37 2.81
CA PHE A 246 -6.29 -1.27 3.15
C PHE A 246 -6.02 -0.68 4.53
N CYS A 247 -5.85 -1.53 5.54
CA CYS A 247 -5.54 -1.11 6.91
C CYS A 247 -4.17 -0.44 7.02
N CYS A 248 -3.21 -0.75 6.16
CA CYS A 248 -1.93 -0.04 6.10
C CYS A 248 -2.02 1.25 5.27
N PHE A 249 -2.79 1.24 4.18
CA PHE A 249 -2.91 2.36 3.26
C PHE A 249 -3.79 3.50 3.83
N MET A 250 -4.94 3.18 4.43
CA MET A 250 -5.90 4.19 4.91
C MET A 250 -5.37 5.12 5.99
N PRO A 251 -4.71 4.65 7.07
CA PRO A 251 -4.11 5.54 8.06
C PRO A 251 -3.10 6.48 7.42
N SER A 252 -2.39 6.00 6.40
CA SER A 252 -1.40 6.84 5.72
C SER A 252 -2.03 8.00 4.97
N LEU A 253 -3.18 7.77 4.34
CA LEU A 253 -3.96 8.78 3.64
C LEU A 253 -4.64 9.77 4.61
N CYS A 254 -5.22 9.27 5.69
CA CYS A 254 -5.88 10.10 6.71
C CYS A 254 -4.88 11.04 7.39
N ALA A 255 -3.68 10.53 7.74
CA ALA A 255 -2.64 11.33 8.38
C ALA A 255 -2.21 12.53 7.51
N VAL A 256 -2.00 12.31 6.21
CA VAL A 256 -1.60 13.38 5.28
C VAL A 256 -2.69 14.44 5.12
N ASN A 257 -3.96 14.04 5.11
CA ASN A 257 -5.08 14.97 4.89
C ASN A 257 -5.48 15.73 6.15
N VAL A 258 -5.52 15.08 7.32
CA VAL A 258 -5.76 15.77 8.61
C VAL A 258 -4.70 16.85 8.79
N LEU A 259 -3.44 16.51 8.54
CA LEU A 259 -2.34 17.47 8.56
C LEU A 259 -2.52 18.61 7.57
N ALA A 260 -2.89 18.33 6.31
CA ALA A 260 -3.12 19.35 5.31
C ALA A 260 -4.27 20.31 5.68
N VAL A 261 -5.34 19.80 6.29
CA VAL A 261 -6.47 20.61 6.77
C VAL A 261 -6.05 21.48 7.96
N THR A 262 -5.38 20.92 8.96
CA THR A 262 -4.87 21.68 10.11
C THR A 262 -3.92 22.80 9.67
N LEU A 263 -3.05 22.55 8.68
CA LEU A 263 -2.14 23.57 8.12
C LEU A 263 -2.87 24.66 7.31
N CYS A 264 -4.02 24.35 6.71
CA CYS A 264 -4.80 25.32 5.94
C CYS A 264 -5.55 26.31 6.85
N PHE A 265 -5.90 25.91 8.08
CA PHE A 265 -6.53 26.78 9.07
C PHE A 265 -5.56 27.73 9.76
N ASP A 266 -4.30 27.33 9.98
CA ASP A 266 -3.27 28.20 10.58
C ASP A 266 -2.52 29.00 9.52
N ASN A 267 -2.88 30.28 9.37
CA ASN A 267 -2.25 31.22 8.46
C ASN A 267 -0.95 31.80 9.08
N HIS A 268 0.16 31.67 8.33
CA HIS A 268 1.50 32.23 8.53
C HIS A 268 2.45 31.62 9.61
N GLN A 269 3.64 31.24 9.13
CA GLN A 269 4.95 31.19 9.82
C GLN A 269 5.36 30.01 10.74
N ALA A 270 4.50 29.03 11.04
CA ALA A 270 4.89 27.77 11.75
C ALA A 270 4.87 26.51 10.84
N ARG A 271 4.80 26.74 9.52
CA ARG A 271 4.29 25.81 8.48
C ARG A 271 5.26 24.74 7.95
N PHE A 272 6.16 24.19 8.77
CA PHE A 272 6.96 23.03 8.34
C PHE A 272 7.27 22.02 9.45
N ASP A 273 7.40 22.47 10.69
CA ASP A 273 7.86 21.63 11.81
C ASP A 273 6.81 20.57 12.21
N SER A 274 5.53 20.90 12.10
CA SER A 274 4.40 19.99 12.35
C SER A 274 4.10 19.03 11.18
N ALA A 275 4.52 19.38 9.94
CA ALA A 275 4.22 18.58 8.75
C ALA A 275 4.95 17.23 8.71
N MET A 276 5.93 17.07 9.57
CA MET A 276 6.79 15.90 9.67
C MET A 276 6.28 14.95 10.77
N GLU A 277 5.92 15.48 11.94
CA GLU A 277 5.50 14.74 13.15
C GLU A 277 4.21 13.93 12.99
N THR A 278 3.38 14.19 11.99
CA THR A 278 2.13 13.42 11.77
C THR A 278 2.22 12.42 10.63
N SER A 279 3.28 12.46 9.81
CA SER A 279 3.68 11.29 9.01
C SER A 279 4.43 10.24 9.87
N VAL A 280 4.91 10.65 11.05
CA VAL A 280 5.69 9.89 12.04
C VAL A 280 4.85 8.85 12.82
N GLY A 281 3.51 8.87 12.72
CA GLY A 281 2.62 7.89 13.35
C GLY A 281 2.36 6.58 12.57
N GLN A 282 3.06 6.31 11.46
CA GLN A 282 2.73 5.21 10.54
C GLN A 282 3.45 3.89 10.85
N SER A 283 3.33 3.42 12.09
CA SER A 283 3.55 2.01 12.45
C SER A 283 2.37 1.53 13.30
N ALA A 284 1.20 1.39 12.67
CA ALA A 284 0.09 0.60 13.21
C ALA A 284 0.39 -0.91 13.11
N VAL A 285 1.52 -1.32 13.69
CA VAL A 285 1.78 -2.69 14.16
C VAL A 285 1.93 -2.69 15.69
N PHE A 286 2.03 -1.52 16.35
CA PHE A 286 2.21 -1.46 17.81
C PHE A 286 0.98 -1.02 18.63
N ALA A 287 -0.14 -0.65 18.01
CA ALA A 287 -1.37 -0.33 18.74
C ALA A 287 -2.17 -1.56 19.20
N PHE A 288 -1.79 -2.79 18.80
CA PHE A 288 -2.41 -4.03 19.29
C PHE A 288 -1.66 -4.66 20.48
N ALA A 289 -0.57 -4.04 20.95
CA ALA A 289 0.24 -4.54 22.07
C ALA A 289 0.07 -3.72 23.36
N LYS A 290 -0.74 -2.65 23.36
CA LYS A 290 -0.98 -1.80 24.54
C LYS A 290 -2.36 -2.02 25.20
N ASP A 291 -3.23 -2.84 24.60
CA ASP A 291 -4.53 -3.23 25.16
C ASP A 291 -4.56 -4.66 25.72
N MET A 292 -3.38 -5.25 26.01
CA MET A 292 -3.26 -6.46 26.83
C MET A 292 -2.49 -6.14 28.12
N ASP A 293 -2.97 -5.18 28.89
CA ASP A 293 -2.80 -5.19 30.35
C ASP A 293 -3.75 -6.26 30.91
N VAL A 294 -3.37 -7.52 30.78
CA VAL A 294 -3.92 -8.60 31.60
C VAL A 294 -2.99 -8.74 32.80
N ASN A 295 -3.54 -8.30 33.93
CA ASN A 295 -2.97 -8.34 35.27
C ASN A 295 -2.37 -9.74 35.60
N PRO A 296 -1.07 -9.87 35.92
CA PRO A 296 -0.43 -11.17 36.17
C PRO A 296 -0.52 -11.64 37.63
N TYR A 297 -1.55 -11.24 38.38
CA TYR A 297 -1.75 -11.68 39.77
C TYR A 297 -3.18 -12.15 40.01
N GLU A 298 -3.49 -13.36 39.56
CA GLU A 298 -4.49 -14.24 40.18
C GLU A 298 -4.36 -15.65 39.56
N LEU A 299 -3.36 -16.38 40.03
CA LEU A 299 -3.32 -17.85 39.93
C LEU A 299 -2.87 -18.36 41.29
N ASP A 300 -3.82 -18.34 42.22
CA ASP A 300 -3.72 -19.07 43.47
C ASP A 300 -3.84 -20.56 43.17
N VAL A 301 -2.87 -21.31 43.69
CA VAL A 301 -2.74 -22.75 43.56
C VAL A 301 -3.48 -23.35 44.76
N GLY A 302 -4.55 -24.10 44.52
CA GLY A 302 -5.24 -24.79 45.62
C GLY A 302 -6.22 -25.88 45.21
N GLY A 303 -5.75 -27.14 45.23
CA GLY A 303 -6.57 -28.36 45.41
C GLY A 303 -7.08 -28.99 44.11
N MET A 304 -6.50 -30.08 43.56
CA MET A 304 -6.53 -31.46 44.08
C MET A 304 -7.88 -31.84 44.71
N VAL A 305 -8.72 -32.60 43.99
CA VAL A 305 -9.37 -33.85 44.46
C VAL A 305 -9.80 -34.67 43.22
N LEU A 306 -9.19 -35.87 43.11
CA LEU A 306 -9.56 -37.09 42.36
C LEU A 306 -9.59 -37.08 40.83
#